data_AF-A0A2S4I8A5-F1
#
_entry.id   AF-A0A2S4I8A5-F1
#
_cell.length_a   1.000
_cell.length_b   1.000
_cell.length_c   1.000
_cell.angle_alpha   90.00
_cell.angle_beta   90.00
_cell.angle_gamma   90.00
#
_symmetry.space_group_name_H-M   'P 1'
#
loop_
_entity.id
_entity.type
_entity.pdbx_description
1 polymer ?
#
loop_
_entity_poly.entity_id
_entity_poly.type
_entity_poly.pdbx_seq_one_letter_code
_entity_poly.pdbx_strand_id
1 'polypeptide(L)'
;MYHTNLTRHEAISYREASMRPIIVINDPTSDAGQVLEGSPSTFINGLAVARVGDRVSCPHGIGTIVSGDETLLVDGRPVAREGDFISCGARLMATQQDTVDL
;
A
#
# COMPACT_ATOMS: atom_id res chain seq x y z
N MET A 1 -13.82 22.86 1.50
CA MET A 1 -12.62 23.31 2.22
C MET A 1 -12.45 22.40 3.43
N TYR A 2 -11.77 21.26 3.30
CA TYR A 2 -11.46 20.41 4.46
C TYR A 2 -10.14 20.91 5.04
N HIS A 3 -10.20 21.86 5.96
CA HIS A 3 -9.06 22.11 6.84
C HIS A 3 -9.15 21.08 7.97
N THR A 4 -8.49 19.94 7.79
CA THR A 4 -8.29 19.00 8.88
C THR A 4 -7.31 19.64 9.87
N ASN A 5 -7.76 19.80 11.12
CA ASN A 5 -6.93 20.25 12.25
C ASN A 5 -5.95 19.12 12.64
N LEU A 6 -5.03 18.75 11.75
CA LEU A 6 -3.94 17.86 12.08
C LEU A 6 -2.94 18.63 12.95
N THR A 7 -2.65 18.07 14.12
CA THR A 7 -1.56 18.59 14.97
C THR A 7 -0.23 18.47 14.21
N ARG A 8 0.78 19.26 14.60
CA ARG A 8 2.10 19.22 13.96
C ARG A 8 2.71 17.80 13.95
N HIS A 9 2.48 17.00 14.99
CA HIS A 9 2.97 15.64 15.08
C HIS A 9 2.26 14.72 14.09
N GLU A 10 0.93 14.82 13.98
CA GLU A 10 0.17 14.05 13.01
C GLU A 10 0.55 14.44 11.58
N ALA A 11 0.71 15.73 11.28
CA ALA A 11 1.12 16.20 9.96
C ALA A 11 2.53 15.71 9.55
N ILE A 12 3.48 15.64 10.49
CA ILE A 12 4.81 15.06 10.24
C ILE A 12 4.71 13.55 9.99
N SER A 13 3.98 12.83 10.86
CA SER A 13 3.72 11.41 10.67
C SER A 13 3.04 11.12 9.33
N TYR A 14 2.13 11.98 8.90
CA TYR A 14 1.43 11.86 7.63
C TYR A 14 2.36 12.05 6.43
N ARG A 15 3.28 13.02 6.53
CA ARG A 15 4.30 13.29 5.51
C ARG A 15 5.26 12.11 5.35
N GLU A 16 5.67 11.50 6.47
CA GLU A 16 6.50 10.29 6.45
C GLU A 16 5.74 9.11 5.83
N ALA A 17 4.46 8.92 6.19
CA ALA A 17 3.63 7.85 5.63
C ALA A 17 3.35 8.03 4.12
N SER A 18 3.20 9.28 3.66
CA SER A 18 3.01 9.64 2.25
C SER A 18 4.30 9.46 1.42
N MET A 19 5.47 9.50 2.05
CA MET A 19 6.76 9.27 1.41
C MET A 19 7.14 7.79 1.29
N ARG A 20 6.28 6.87 1.75
CA ARG A 20 6.51 5.44 1.60
C ARG A 20 6.25 5.01 0.14
N PRO A 21 7.15 4.22 -0.49
CA PRO A 21 6.95 3.72 -1.83
C PRO A 21 5.62 2.96 -1.98
N ILE A 22 5.02 3.03 -3.17
CA ILE A 22 3.80 2.29 -3.50
C ILE A 22 4.10 0.81 -3.75
N ILE A 23 3.22 -0.04 -3.23
CA ILE A 23 3.23 -1.47 -3.48
C ILE A 23 2.54 -1.78 -4.80
N VAL A 24 3.13 -2.67 -5.59
CA VAL A 24 2.57 -3.20 -6.84
C VAL A 24 2.47 -4.73 -6.81
N ILE A 25 1.80 -5.30 -7.81
CA ILE A 25 1.76 -6.75 -7.99
C ILE A 25 3.17 -7.37 -8.03
N ASN A 26 3.31 -8.56 -7.44
CA ASN A 26 4.57 -9.31 -7.24
C ASN A 26 5.53 -8.75 -6.19
N ASP A 27 5.23 -7.61 -5.56
CA ASP A 27 6.03 -7.18 -4.41
C ASP A 27 5.97 -8.24 -3.29
N PRO A 28 7.12 -8.57 -2.67
CA PRO A 28 7.21 -9.56 -1.63
C PRO A 28 6.60 -9.06 -0.32
N THR A 29 6.48 -10.01 0.61
CA THR A 29 6.05 -9.76 1.98
C THR A 29 7.15 -10.23 2.94
N SER A 30 7.14 -9.71 4.16
CA SER A 30 8.11 -10.06 5.20
C SER A 30 8.12 -11.54 5.59
N ASP A 31 7.09 -12.29 5.18
CA ASP A 31 6.85 -13.69 5.56
C ASP A 31 6.90 -14.61 4.33
N ALA A 32 7.75 -14.32 3.34
CA ALA A 32 7.95 -15.13 2.13
C ALA A 32 6.70 -15.32 1.24
N GLY A 33 5.75 -14.42 1.33
CA GLY A 33 4.61 -14.26 0.40
C GLY A 33 4.83 -13.17 -0.66
N GLN A 34 3.84 -12.93 -1.52
CA GLN A 34 3.85 -11.85 -2.52
C GLN A 34 2.44 -11.32 -2.84
N VAL A 35 2.35 -10.08 -3.34
CA VAL A 35 1.11 -9.49 -3.83
C VAL A 35 0.64 -10.18 -5.11
N LEU A 36 -0.64 -10.55 -5.17
CA LEU A 36 -1.23 -11.31 -6.28
C LEU A 36 -2.18 -10.48 -7.15
N GLU A 37 -2.82 -9.47 -6.58
CA GLU A 37 -3.82 -8.65 -7.25
C GLU A 37 -3.50 -7.16 -7.08
N GLY A 38 -4.02 -6.35 -7.99
CA GLY A 38 -3.85 -4.90 -8.00
C GLY A 38 -4.96 -4.22 -8.79
N SER A 39 -4.79 -2.93 -9.07
CA SER A 39 -5.71 -2.14 -9.88
C SER A 39 -5.83 -2.70 -11.31
N PRO A 40 -7.04 -2.76 -11.88
CA PRO A 40 -7.23 -3.15 -13.28
C PRO A 40 -6.82 -2.05 -14.27
N SER A 41 -6.62 -0.82 -13.81
CA SER A 41 -6.46 0.37 -14.67
C SER A 41 -5.30 1.28 -14.29
N THR A 42 -4.73 1.15 -13.11
CA THR A 42 -3.64 1.99 -12.62
C THR A 42 -2.37 1.18 -12.45
N PHE A 43 -1.33 1.62 -13.12
CA PHE A 43 -0.05 0.92 -13.21
C PHE A 43 1.10 1.86 -12.88
N ILE A 44 2.12 1.33 -12.22
CA ILE A 44 3.42 1.99 -12.03
C ILE A 44 4.46 1.08 -12.66
N ASN A 45 5.25 1.61 -13.59
CA ASN A 45 6.21 0.85 -14.40
C ASN A 45 5.60 -0.39 -15.08
N GLY A 46 4.31 -0.31 -15.46
CA GLY A 46 3.58 -1.42 -16.07
C GLY A 46 3.06 -2.49 -15.09
N LEU A 47 3.28 -2.32 -13.78
CA LEU A 47 2.79 -3.22 -12.73
C LEU A 47 1.57 -2.61 -12.04
N ALA A 48 0.54 -3.43 -11.82
CA ALA A 48 -0.71 -2.99 -11.21
C ALA A 48 -0.50 -2.53 -9.76
N VAL A 49 -1.03 -1.35 -9.42
CA VAL A 49 -0.95 -0.79 -8.05
C VAL A 49 -1.79 -1.60 -7.07
N ALA A 50 -1.20 -2.00 -5.95
CA ALA A 50 -1.88 -2.74 -4.90
C ALA A 50 -2.69 -1.81 -3.98
N ARG A 51 -3.85 -2.30 -3.53
CA ARG A 51 -4.81 -1.54 -2.70
C ARG A 51 -5.33 -2.40 -1.55
N VAL A 52 -5.84 -1.75 -0.51
CA VAL A 52 -6.56 -2.42 0.59
C VAL A 52 -7.67 -3.29 0.03
N GLY A 53 -7.64 -4.59 0.34
CA GLY A 53 -8.56 -5.61 -0.18
C GLY A 53 -7.97 -6.52 -1.26
N ASP A 54 -6.80 -6.20 -1.84
CA ASP A 54 -6.19 -7.02 -2.89
C ASP A 54 -5.54 -8.26 -2.27
N ARG A 55 -5.54 -9.38 -3.01
CA ARG A 55 -5.07 -10.67 -2.53
C ARG A 55 -3.55 -10.76 -2.49
N VAL A 56 -3.06 -11.50 -1.50
CA VAL A 56 -1.63 -11.70 -1.22
C VAL A 56 -1.42 -13.19 -0.92
N SER A 57 -0.36 -13.79 -1.45
CA SER A 57 0.04 -15.12 -1.01
C SER A 57 0.80 -15.01 0.31
N CYS A 58 0.56 -15.94 1.22
CA CYS A 58 1.32 -16.09 2.46
C CYS A 58 1.58 -17.58 2.70
N PRO A 59 2.59 -17.94 3.51
CA PRO A 59 2.83 -19.34 3.91
C PRO A 59 1.62 -19.99 4.58
N HIS A 60 0.76 -19.17 5.20
CA HIS A 60 -0.43 -19.58 5.91
C HIS A 60 -1.70 -19.64 5.03
N GLY A 61 -1.57 -19.40 3.71
CA GLY A 61 -2.68 -19.36 2.75
C GLY A 61 -2.84 -18.01 2.07
N ILE A 62 -4.01 -17.76 1.46
CA ILE A 62 -4.32 -16.48 0.82
C ILE A 62 -4.68 -15.46 1.90
N GLY A 63 -3.91 -14.37 1.94
CA GLY A 63 -4.19 -13.17 2.73
C GLY A 63 -4.77 -12.05 1.90
N THR A 64 -5.02 -10.93 2.57
CA THR A 64 -5.55 -9.70 1.98
C THR A 64 -4.83 -8.50 2.57
N ILE A 65 -4.57 -7.47 1.77
CA ILE A 65 -4.04 -6.20 2.27
C ILE A 65 -5.10 -5.51 3.14
N VAL A 66 -4.76 -5.17 4.38
CA VAL A 66 -5.71 -4.62 5.38
C VAL A 66 -5.40 -3.19 5.82
N SER A 67 -4.25 -2.62 5.43
CA SER A 67 -3.95 -1.20 5.65
C SER A 67 -3.40 -0.54 4.39
N GLY A 68 -3.56 0.77 4.31
CA GLY A 68 -3.18 1.59 3.16
C GLY A 68 -3.27 3.08 3.50
N ASP A 69 -3.02 3.92 2.50
CA ASP A 69 -3.12 5.36 2.56
C ASP A 69 -4.55 5.82 2.22
N GLU A 70 -5.33 6.23 3.23
CA GLU A 70 -6.71 6.68 3.06
C GLU A 70 -6.84 8.03 2.32
N THR A 71 -5.75 8.78 2.17
CA THR A 71 -5.75 10.01 1.36
C THR A 71 -5.39 9.80 -0.10
N LEU A 72 -4.80 8.65 -0.44
CA LEU A 72 -4.51 8.27 -1.81
C LEU A 72 -5.39 7.07 -2.21
N LEU A 73 -6.47 7.37 -2.93
CA LEU A 73 -7.41 6.36 -3.39
C LEU A 73 -7.16 6.02 -4.86
N VAL A 74 -7.04 4.72 -5.16
CA VAL A 74 -7.04 4.17 -6.51
C VAL A 74 -8.26 3.27 -6.64
N ASP A 75 -9.10 3.54 -7.65
CA ASP A 75 -10.39 2.87 -7.86
C ASP A 75 -11.29 2.88 -6.61
N GLY A 76 -11.24 3.97 -5.84
CA GLY A 76 -12.01 4.14 -4.60
C GLY A 76 -11.49 3.35 -3.40
N ARG A 77 -10.32 2.72 -3.49
CA ARG A 77 -9.70 1.93 -2.41
C ARG A 77 -8.36 2.55 -1.99
N PRO A 78 -8.01 2.57 -0.69
CA PRO A 78 -6.72 3.06 -0.22
C PRO A 78 -5.56 2.32 -0.87
N VAL A 79 -4.55 3.06 -1.35
CA VAL A 79 -3.33 2.50 -1.92
C VAL A 79 -2.45 1.88 -0.84
N ALA A 80 -1.89 0.71 -1.11
CA ALA A 80 -0.94 0.05 -0.22
C ALA A 80 0.47 0.63 -0.42
N ARG A 81 1.18 0.85 0.69
CA ARG A 81 2.55 1.39 0.71
C ARG A 81 3.51 0.48 1.48
N GLU A 82 4.80 0.73 1.34
CA GLU A 82 5.87 0.05 2.10
C GLU A 82 5.50 -0.11 3.58
N GLY A 83 5.61 -1.34 4.06
CA GLY A 83 5.39 -1.67 5.46
C GLY A 83 3.94 -1.73 5.92
N ASP A 84 2.95 -1.54 5.03
CA ASP A 84 1.53 -1.79 5.31
C ASP A 84 1.25 -3.29 5.57
N PHE A 85 0.11 -3.57 6.19
CA PHE A 85 -0.20 -4.87 6.77
C PHE A 85 -1.08 -5.75 5.88
N ILE A 86 -0.85 -7.05 6.03
CA ILE A 86 -1.68 -8.12 5.48
C ILE A 86 -2.50 -8.74 6.63
N SER A 87 -3.64 -9.35 6.31
CA SER A 87 -4.53 -10.00 7.29
C SER A 87 -3.86 -11.08 8.17
N CYS A 88 -2.75 -11.67 7.71
CA CYS A 88 -1.94 -12.62 8.47
C CYS A 88 -0.95 -11.96 9.45
N GLY A 89 -0.83 -10.63 9.44
CA GLY A 89 0.12 -9.86 10.25
C GLY A 89 1.46 -9.56 9.57
N ALA A 90 1.74 -10.15 8.40
CA ALA A 90 2.93 -9.84 7.60
C ALA A 90 2.88 -8.40 7.03
N ARG A 91 4.05 -7.90 6.60
CA ARG A 91 4.22 -6.56 6.03
C ARG A 91 4.57 -6.63 4.55
N LEU A 92 4.09 -5.65 3.79
CA LEU A 92 4.41 -5.46 2.37
C LEU A 92 5.79 -4.83 2.21
N MET A 93 6.54 -5.28 1.19
CA MET A 93 7.89 -4.80 0.88
C MET A 93 7.97 -4.37 -0.59
N ALA A 94 8.08 -3.08 -0.83
CA ALA A 94 8.20 -2.48 -2.15
C ALA A 94 9.55 -2.85 -2.79
N THR A 95 9.51 -3.30 -4.04
CA THR A 95 10.73 -3.54 -4.84
C THR A 95 11.13 -2.34 -5.71
N GLN A 96 10.24 -1.36 -5.84
CA GLN A 96 10.49 -0.11 -6.58
C GLN A 96 10.30 1.11 -5.67
N GLN A 97 11.09 2.16 -5.91
CA GLN A 97 11.11 3.36 -5.07
C GLN A 97 10.12 4.44 -5.51
N ASP A 98 9.07 4.07 -6.23
CA ASP A 98 8.08 5.04 -6.71
C ASP A 98 7.22 5.55 -5.56
N THR A 99 7.55 6.77 -5.16
CA THR A 99 6.81 7.54 -4.18
C THR A 99 6.11 8.62 -4.98
N VAL A 100 4.81 8.47 -5.26
CA VAL A 100 4.08 9.51 -6.00
C VAL A 100 4.03 10.75 -5.13
N ASP A 101 4.79 11.76 -5.53
CA ASP A 101 4.71 13.12 -5.03
C ASP A 101 3.60 13.80 -5.84
N LEU A 102 2.41 13.97 -5.24
CA LEU A 102 1.26 14.69 -5.82
C LEU A 102 1.11 16.07 -5.17
#